data_AF-A0A3P7KQU8-F1
#
_entry.id   AF-A0A3P7KQU8-F1
#
_cell.length_a   1.000
_cell.length_b   1.000
_cell.length_c   1.000
_cell.angle_alpha   90.00
_cell.angle_beta   90.00
_cell.angle_gamma   90.00
#
_symmetry.space_group_name_H-M   'P 1'
#
loop_
_entity.id
_entity.type
_entity.pdbx_description
1 polymer ?
#
loop_
_entity_poly.entity_id
_entity_poly.type
_entity_poly.pdbx_seq_one_letter_code
_entity_poly.pdbx_strand_id
1 'polypeptide(L)'
;MKGVTDGGIKVPHSKKRFFGYDPIAEKYDAEAHRDRIFGKHVAEYMQFLEKEDKNAYRKQFSCFIANGINANNLEEVKMYKQAHTLIREHPDRPTKSVNPVEKKRQAYLCY
;
A
#
# COMPACT_ATOMS: atom_id res chain seq x y z
N MET A 1 -5.22 -11.61 2.87
CA MET A 1 -5.05 -12.88 3.60
C MET A 1 -4.01 -12.74 4.71
N LYS A 2 -2.72 -12.51 4.39
CA LYS A 2 -1.65 -12.37 5.41
C LYS A 2 -1.95 -11.36 6.53
N GLY A 3 -2.47 -10.17 6.19
CA GLY A 3 -2.85 -9.18 7.21
C GLY A 3 -3.95 -9.64 8.18
N VAL A 4 -4.89 -10.47 7.73
CA VAL A 4 -5.99 -11.00 8.57
C VAL A 4 -5.46 -12.06 9.54
N THR A 5 -4.57 -12.93 9.05
CA THR A 5 -3.92 -13.94 9.89
C THR A 5 -3.01 -13.32 10.94
N ASP A 6 -2.35 -12.21 10.59
CA ASP A 6 -1.50 -11.45 11.52
C ASP A 6 -2.30 -10.59 12.49
N GLY A 7 -3.58 -10.33 12.19
CA GLY A 7 -4.55 -9.70 13.07
C GLY A 7 -5.22 -10.66 14.07
N GLY A 8 -4.82 -11.94 14.10
CA GLY A 8 -5.29 -12.93 15.08
C GLY A 8 -6.43 -13.83 14.61
N ILE A 9 -6.92 -13.68 13.37
CA ILE A 9 -7.97 -14.55 12.82
C ILE A 9 -7.34 -15.78 12.16
N LYS A 10 -7.75 -16.98 12.60
CA LYS A 10 -7.27 -18.24 12.02
C LYS A 10 -7.91 -18.48 10.65
N VAL A 11 -7.20 -18.10 9.59
CA VAL A 11 -7.57 -18.42 8.21
C VAL A 11 -6.73 -19.60 7.71
N PRO A 12 -7.34 -20.70 7.24
CA PRO A 12 -6.59 -21.81 6.66
C PRO A 12 -5.91 -21.36 5.35
N HIS A 13 -4.58 -21.50 5.28
CA HIS A 13 -3.80 -21.11 4.09
C HIS A 13 -2.47 -21.88 4.00
N SER A 14 -1.84 -21.85 2.82
CA SER A 14 -0.50 -22.41 2.58
C SER A 14 0.51 -21.30 2.24
N LYS A 15 1.80 -21.56 2.46
CA LYS A 15 2.88 -20.59 2.18
C LYS A 15 3.29 -20.52 0.71
N LYS A 16 2.78 -21.43 -0.14
CA LYS A 16 3.18 -21.60 -1.55
C LYS A 16 2.89 -20.39 -2.46
N ARG A 17 2.00 -19.50 -2.03
CA ARG A 17 1.59 -18.30 -2.80
C ARG A 17 2.16 -17.00 -2.21
N PHE A 18 2.96 -17.10 -1.15
CA PHE A 18 3.62 -15.95 -0.59
C PHE A 18 4.89 -15.61 -1.36
N PHE A 19 5.24 -14.33 -1.33
CA PHE A 19 6.51 -13.87 -1.90
C PHE A 19 7.66 -14.52 -1.13
N GLY A 20 8.75 -14.85 -1.83
CA GLY A 20 9.88 -15.59 -1.26
C GLY A 20 9.67 -17.11 -1.17
N TYR A 21 8.56 -17.65 -1.70
CA TYR A 21 8.43 -19.10 -1.88
C TYR A 21 9.09 -19.56 -3.18
N ASP A 22 10.04 -20.47 -3.06
CA ASP A 22 10.67 -21.17 -4.18
C ASP A 22 9.92 -22.50 -4.45
N PRO A 23 9.28 -22.66 -5.62
CA PRO A 23 8.58 -23.91 -5.96
C PRO A 23 9.51 -25.09 -6.21
N ILE A 24 10.78 -24.86 -6.52
CA ILE A 24 11.76 -25.92 -6.80
C ILE A 24 12.37 -26.40 -5.49
N ALA A 25 12.84 -25.49 -4.65
CA ALA A 25 13.42 -25.84 -3.35
C ALA A 25 12.37 -26.14 -2.27
N GLU A 26 11.08 -25.86 -2.54
CA GLU A 26 9.97 -25.88 -1.58
C GLU A 26 10.24 -25.07 -0.29
N LYS A 27 11.13 -24.08 -0.39
CA LYS A 27 11.56 -23.23 0.72
C LYS A 27 10.86 -21.89 0.67
N TYR A 28 10.53 -21.38 1.84
CA TYR A 28 9.92 -20.07 2.02
C TYR A 28 10.88 -19.15 2.76
N ASP A 29 11.28 -18.08 2.10
CA ASP A 29 12.06 -17.00 2.68
C ASP A 29 11.13 -15.98 3.35
N ALA A 30 11.18 -15.94 4.68
CA ALA A 30 10.39 -15.03 5.48
C ALA A 30 10.89 -13.59 5.42
N GLU A 31 12.19 -13.37 5.20
CA GLU A 31 12.79 -12.04 5.16
C GLU A 31 12.40 -11.33 3.86
N ALA A 32 12.54 -11.99 2.71
CA ALA A 32 12.07 -11.45 1.45
C ALA A 32 10.58 -11.10 1.48
N HIS A 33 9.74 -11.92 2.14
CA HIS A 33 8.33 -11.60 2.30
C HIS A 33 8.11 -10.39 3.22
N ARG A 34 8.86 -10.27 4.33
CA ARG A 34 8.80 -9.13 5.25
C ARG A 34 9.13 -7.83 4.52
N ASP A 35 10.20 -7.81 3.75
CA ASP A 35 10.63 -6.65 2.95
C ASP A 35 9.58 -6.28 1.91
N ARG A 36 8.90 -7.28 1.32
CA ARG A 36 7.78 -7.05 0.40
C ARG A 36 6.58 -6.40 1.10
N ILE A 37 6.28 -6.80 2.34
CA ILE A 37 5.18 -6.22 3.16
C ILE A 37 5.45 -4.75 3.46
N PHE A 38 6.69 -4.40 3.80
CA PHE A 38 7.08 -3.01 4.08
C PHE A 38 7.38 -2.17 2.83
N GLY A 39 7.20 -2.73 1.64
CA GLY A 39 7.29 -1.97 0.39
C GLY A 39 8.70 -1.64 -0.07
N LYS A 40 9.73 -2.38 0.39
CA LYS A 40 11.14 -2.18 0.00
C LYS A 40 11.34 -2.08 -1.51
N HIS A 41 10.74 -3.01 -2.25
CA HIS A 41 10.74 -3.02 -3.72
C HIS A 41 10.21 -1.73 -4.36
N VAL A 42 9.25 -1.06 -3.73
CA VAL A 42 8.73 0.23 -4.21
C VAL A 42 9.76 1.32 -3.94
N ALA A 43 10.38 1.31 -2.76
CA ALA A 43 11.44 2.25 -2.41
C ALA A 43 12.66 2.10 -3.34
N GLU A 44 13.09 0.86 -3.63
CA GLU A 44 14.16 0.57 -4.58
C GLU A 44 13.81 1.07 -5.99
N TYR A 45 12.57 0.84 -6.45
CA TYR A 45 12.13 1.31 -7.76
C TYR A 45 12.02 2.84 -7.83
N MET A 46 11.59 3.49 -6.74
CA MET A 46 11.60 4.94 -6.61
C MET A 46 13.02 5.51 -6.72
N GLN A 47 13.99 4.92 -6.01
CA GLN A 47 15.39 5.32 -6.07
C GLN A 47 16.01 5.10 -7.46
N PHE A 48 15.64 3.99 -8.12
CA PHE A 48 16.07 3.70 -9.48
C PHE A 48 15.56 4.76 -10.46
N LEU A 49 14.25 5.05 -10.46
CA LEU A 49 13.68 6.06 -11.34
C LEU A 49 14.16 7.48 -11.04
N GLU A 50 14.42 7.81 -9.78
CA GLU A 50 14.98 9.12 -9.42
C GLU A 50 16.37 9.35 -10.03
N LYS A 51 17.16 8.28 -10.20
CA LYS A 51 18.50 8.31 -10.82
C LYS A 51 18.43 8.28 -12.34
N GLU A 52 17.64 7.39 -12.91
CA GLU A 52 17.60 7.12 -14.36
C GLU A 52 16.69 8.12 -15.12
N ASP A 53 15.46 8.35 -14.64
CA ASP A 53 14.48 9.19 -15.32
C ASP A 53 13.55 9.93 -14.34
N LYS A 54 13.92 11.18 -14.06
CA LYS A 54 13.16 12.08 -13.18
C LYS A 54 11.78 12.43 -13.72
N ASN A 55 11.55 12.38 -15.04
CA ASN A 55 10.24 12.66 -15.62
C ASN A 55 9.30 11.48 -15.39
N ALA A 56 9.77 10.25 -15.59
CA ALA A 56 9.03 9.05 -15.23
C ALA A 56 8.74 9.00 -13.72
N TYR A 57 9.72 9.35 -12.88
CA TYR A 57 9.54 9.43 -11.43
C TYR A 57 8.40 10.40 -11.04
N ARG A 58 8.44 11.64 -11.56
CA ARG A 58 7.39 12.64 -11.29
C ARG A 58 6.02 12.20 -11.77
N LYS A 59 5.94 11.53 -12.93
CA LYS A 59 4.68 11.04 -13.50
C LYS A 59 4.08 9.91 -12.65
N GLN A 60 4.87 8.89 -12.34
CA GLN A 60 4.41 7.70 -11.61
C GLN A 60 4.19 7.97 -10.13
N PHE A 61 5.06 8.76 -9.49
CA PHE A 61 5.03 9.03 -8.04
C PHE A 61 4.51 10.42 -7.69
N SER A 62 3.76 11.08 -8.57
CA SER A 62 3.18 12.42 -8.34
C SER A 62 2.43 12.54 -7.00
N CYS A 63 1.60 11.56 -6.66
CA CYS A 63 0.87 11.54 -5.39
C CYS A 63 1.79 11.36 -4.18
N PHE A 64 2.88 10.61 -4.31
CA PHE A 64 3.86 10.45 -3.22
C PHE A 64 4.59 11.76 -2.98
N ILE A 65 5.02 12.43 -4.04
CA ILE A 65 5.66 13.75 -3.98
C ILE A 65 4.73 14.79 -3.34
N ALA A 66 3.45 14.81 -3.73
CA ALA A 66 2.47 15.73 -3.16
C ALA A 66 2.25 15.54 -1.65
N ASN A 67 2.42 14.32 -1.15
CA ASN A 67 2.29 13.98 0.27
C ASN A 67 3.65 13.97 1.02
N GLY A 68 4.74 14.37 0.37
CA GLY A 68 6.08 14.39 0.99
C GLY A 68 6.66 13.00 1.30
N ILE A 69 6.22 11.97 0.58
CA ILE A 69 6.65 10.58 0.77
C ILE A 69 7.80 10.27 -0.19
N ASN A 70 8.96 9.92 0.37
CA ASN A 70 10.17 9.54 -0.37
C ASN A 70 10.53 8.07 -0.09
N ALA A 71 11.42 7.49 -0.89
CA ALA A 71 11.87 6.10 -0.75
C ALA A 71 12.33 5.74 0.67
N ASN A 72 13.10 6.61 1.32
CA ASN A 72 13.62 6.39 2.68
C ASN A 72 12.50 6.44 3.75
N ASN A 73 11.42 7.18 3.51
CA ASN A 73 10.31 7.34 4.45
C ASN A 73 9.26 6.21 4.32
N LEU A 74 9.42 5.35 3.31
CA LEU A 74 8.43 4.37 2.90
C LEU A 74 8.49 3.09 3.75
N GLU A 75 9.70 2.58 4.02
CA GLU A 75 9.92 1.27 4.62
C GLU A 75 10.07 1.31 6.16
N GLU A 76 10.85 2.25 6.70
CA GLU A 76 11.54 1.94 7.96
C GLU A 76 10.90 2.52 9.23
N VAL A 77 10.28 3.71 9.21
CA VAL A 77 9.88 4.38 10.47
C VAL A 77 8.50 5.03 10.47
N LYS A 78 7.93 5.47 9.33
CA LYS A 78 6.70 6.29 9.36
C LYS A 78 5.48 5.63 8.72
N MET A 79 5.41 5.41 7.41
CA MET A 79 4.11 5.13 6.80
C MET A 79 3.46 3.79 7.21
N TYR A 80 4.06 2.64 6.86
CA TYR A 80 3.41 1.35 7.09
C TYR A 80 3.43 0.90 8.56
N LYS A 81 4.55 1.11 9.26
CA LYS A 81 4.65 0.75 10.69
C LYS A 81 3.71 1.59 11.54
N GLN A 82 3.63 2.91 11.34
CA GLN A 82 2.68 3.74 12.09
C GLN A 82 1.23 3.43 11.69
N ALA A 83 0.95 3.18 10.40
CA ALA A 83 -0.38 2.74 10.01
C ALA A 83 -0.79 1.45 10.74
N HIS A 84 0.11 0.46 10.83
CA HIS A 84 -0.16 -0.76 11.57
C HIS A 84 -0.37 -0.56 13.07
N THR A 85 0.35 0.37 13.72
CA THR A 85 0.10 0.68 15.15
C THR A 85 -1.24 1.39 15.33
N LEU A 86 -1.52 2.41 14.51
CA LEU A 86 -2.77 3.17 14.57
C LEU A 86 -4.01 2.31 14.32
N ILE A 87 -3.96 1.38 13.37
CA ILE A 87 -5.07 0.44 13.09
C ILE A 87 -5.29 -0.53 14.26
N ARG A 88 -4.21 -0.92 14.97
CA ARG A 88 -4.33 -1.79 16.15
C ARG A 88 -4.88 -1.04 17.36
N GLU A 89 -4.51 0.22 17.53
CA GLU A 89 -5.01 1.09 18.61
C GLU A 89 -6.48 1.46 18.40
N HIS A 90 -6.86 1.79 17.16
CA HIS A 90 -8.22 2.20 16.78
C HIS A 90 -8.73 1.39 15.58
N PRO A 91 -9.26 0.17 15.82
CA PRO A 91 -9.73 -0.70 14.74
C PRO A 91 -11.10 -0.30 14.18
N ASP A 92 -11.82 0.57 14.88
CA ASP A 92 -13.17 0.99 14.50
C ASP A 92 -13.18 1.89 13.27
N ARG A 93 -14.12 1.64 12.37
CA ARG A 93 -14.30 2.46 11.17
C ARG A 93 -14.98 3.78 11.55
N PRO A 94 -14.38 4.95 11.27
CA PRO A 94 -15.06 6.22 11.50
C PRO A 94 -16.26 6.38 10.55
N THR A 95 -17.35 6.97 11.05
CA THR A 95 -18.53 7.28 10.26
C THR A 95 -18.20 8.34 9.20
N LYS A 96 -18.51 8.07 7.92
CA LYS A 96 -18.30 9.05 6.85
C LYS A 96 -19.29 10.21 7.01
N SER A 97 -18.79 11.44 7.03
CA SER A 97 -19.64 12.63 6.88
C SER A 97 -20.25 12.63 5.48
N VAL A 98 -21.58 12.64 5.40
CA VAL A 98 -22.28 12.80 4.12
C VAL A 98 -22.22 14.27 3.75
N ASN A 99 -21.31 14.64 2.86
CA ASN A 99 -21.33 15.97 2.25
C ASN A 99 -22.55 16.04 1.32
N PRO A 100 -23.47 17.00 1.48
CA PRO A 100 -24.61 17.12 0.59
C PRO A 100 -24.10 17.43 -0.83
N VAL A 101 -24.35 16.50 -1.75
CA VAL A 101 -24.04 16.69 -3.17
C VAL A 101 -25.17 17.52 -3.78
N GLU A 102 -24.89 18.77 -4.16
CA GLU A 102 -25.81 19.58 -4.98
C GLU A 102 -25.97 18.91 -6.36
N LYS A 103 -27.11 18.23 -6.56
CA LYS A 103 -27.49 17.70 -7.88
C LYS A 103 -27.96 18.85 -8.78
N LYS A 104 -27.06 19.40 -9.60
CA LYS A 104 -27.47 20.26 -10.72
C LYS A 104 -28.20 19.41 -11.76
N ARG A 105 -29.52 19.58 -11.89
CA ARG A 105 -30.31 18.96 -12.97
C ARG A 105 -30.16 19.85 -14.22
N GLN A 106 -29.42 19.40 -15.23
CA GLN A 106 -29.49 20.00 -16.57
C GLN A 106 -30.81 19.57 -17.21
N ALA A 107 -31.74 20.51 -17.35
CA ALA A 107 -32.94 20.30 -18.14
C ALA A 107 -32.57 20.40 -19.62
N TYR A 108 -32.58 19.28 -20.33
CA TYR A 108 -32.52 19.30 -21.79
C TYR A 108 -33.94 19.54 -22.32
N LEU A 109 -34.15 20.70 -22.95
CA LEU A 109 -35.34 20.99 -23.74
C LEU A 109 -35.28 20.14 -25.02
N CYS A 110 -36.19 19.17 -25.12
CA CYS A 110 -36.44 18.44 -26.36
C CYS A 110 -37.35 19.34 -27.23
N TYR A 111 -36.88 19.69 -28.44
CA TYR A 111 -37.66 20.38 -29.48
C TYR A 111 -38.21 19.35 -30.46
#